data_AF-A0A7V7DPF1-F1
#
_entry.id   AF-A0A7V7DPF1-F1
#
_cell.length_a   1.000
_cell.length_b   1.000
_cell.length_c   1.000
_cell.angle_alpha   90.00
_cell.angle_beta   90.00
_cell.angle_gamma   90.00
#
_symmetry.space_group_name_H-M   'P 1'
#
loop_
_entity.id
_entity.type
_entity.pdbx_description
1 polymer ?
#
loop_
_entity_poly.entity_id
_entity_poly.type
_entity_poly.pdbx_seq_one_letter_code
_entity_poly.pdbx_strand_id
1 'polypeptide(L)' 'MQVYTYSEARQKLALVLKQAEDTGKVIIRRKDGRTFSVVPEKIVSSPLDVPTIKANITTQEIVDIVREGRER' A
#
# COMPACT_ATOMS: atom_id res chain seq x y z
N MET A 1 -17.85 -5.35 -0.48
CA MET A 1 -17.39 -5.87 0.84
C MET A 1 -17.85 -7.31 0.97
N GLN A 2 -16.93 -8.28 0.95
CA GLN A 2 -17.26 -9.71 1.13
C GLN A 2 -17.16 -10.14 2.58
N VAL A 3 -18.08 -11.01 2.98
CA VAL A 3 -18.15 -11.59 4.32
C VAL A 3 -18.00 -13.10 4.20
N TYR A 4 -16.99 -13.66 4.86
CA TYR A 4 -16.76 -15.10 4.97
C TYR A 4 -17.07 -15.59 6.37
N THR A 5 -17.51 -16.83 6.51
CA THR A 5 -17.51 -17.51 7.81
C THR A 5 -16.09 -17.89 8.21
N TYR A 6 -15.86 -18.08 9.51
CA TYR A 6 -14.57 -18.58 10.02
C TYR A 6 -14.11 -19.87 9.33
N SER A 7 -15.03 -20.82 9.10
CA SER A 7 -14.71 -22.09 8.46
C SER A 7 -14.30 -21.91 7.00
N GLU A 8 -15.01 -21.07 6.24
CA GLU A 8 -14.66 -20.76 4.85
C GLU A 8 -13.32 -20.04 4.74
N ALA A 9 -13.09 -19.04 5.61
CA ALA A 9 -11.83 -18.31 5.63
C ALA A 9 -10.64 -19.20 5.97
N ARG A 10 -10.84 -20.17 6.88
CA ARG A 10 -9.82 -21.17 7.22
C ARG A 10 -9.51 -22.11 6.06
N GLN A 11 -10.53 -22.57 5.33
CA GLN A 11 -10.36 -23.47 4.18
C GLN A 11 -9.76 -22.78 2.96
N LYS A 12 -10.08 -21.49 2.75
CA LYS A 12 -9.75 -20.73 1.54
C LYS A 12 -8.95 -19.47 1.85
N LEU A 13 -8.00 -19.55 2.77
CA LEU A 13 -7.27 -18.39 3.28
C LEU A 13 -6.57 -17.60 2.16
N ALA A 14 -5.94 -18.30 1.21
CA ALA A 14 -5.28 -17.66 0.07
C ALA A 14 -6.23 -16.78 -0.76
N LEU A 15 -7.47 -17.25 -0.98
CA LEU A 15 -8.48 -16.50 -1.72
C LEU A 15 -8.98 -15.30 -0.91
N VAL A 16 -9.15 -15.46 0.40
CA VAL A 16 -9.54 -14.37 1.31
C VAL A 16 -8.49 -13.25 1.31
N LEU A 17 -7.20 -13.60 1.34
CA LEU A 17 -6.10 -12.64 1.30
C LEU A 17 -6.05 -11.91 -0.04
N LYS A 18 -6.13 -12.63 -1.16
CA LYS A 18 -6.20 -12.03 -2.50
C LYS A 18 -7.38 -11.07 -2.62
N GLN A 19 -8.56 -11.48 -2.15
CA GLN A 19 -9.74 -10.62 -2.14
C GLN A 19 -9.55 -9.38 -1.25
N ALA A 20 -8.85 -9.52 -0.12
CA ALA A 20 -8.53 -8.39 0.75
C ALA A 20 -7.55 -7.41 0.10
N GLU A 21 -6.60 -7.91 -0.70
CA GLU A 21 -5.71 -7.09 -1.52
C GLU A 21 -6.48 -6.35 -2.62
N ASP A 22 -7.33 -7.05 -3.38
CA ASP A 22 -8.10 -6.47 -4.49
C ASP A 22 -9.17 -5.46 -4.03
N THR A 23 -9.87 -5.78 -2.94
CA THR A 23 -11.01 -4.97 -2.46
C THR A 23 -10.64 -4.02 -1.32
N GLY A 24 -9.41 -4.13 -0.80
CA GLY A 24 -8.90 -3.38 0.34
C GLY A 24 -9.46 -3.79 1.71
N LYS A 25 -10.51 -4.63 1.78
CA LYS A 25 -11.09 -5.11 3.05
C LYS A 25 -12.00 -6.33 2.87
N VAL A 26 -11.82 -7.32 3.72
CA VAL A 26 -12.70 -8.50 3.84
C VAL A 26 -13.11 -8.69 5.30
N ILE A 27 -14.34 -9.18 5.55
CA ILE A 27 -14.82 -9.48 6.91
C ILE A 27 -14.93 -10.98 7.11
N ILE A 28 -14.46 -11.47 8.26
CA ILE A 28 -14.63 -12.83 8.74
C ILE A 28 -15.60 -12.81 9.91
N ARG A 29 -16.71 -13.54 9.79
CA ARG A 29 -17.71 -13.71 10.85
C ARG A 29 -17.54 -15.07 11.53
N ARG A 30 -17.36 -15.06 12.85
CA ARG A 30 -17.33 -16.26 13.69
C ARG A 30 -18.74 -16.64 14.13
N LYS A 31 -18.90 -17.91 14.54
CA LYS A 31 -20.17 -18.48 15.02
C LYS A 31 -20.69 -17.81 16.30
N ASP A 32 -19.80 -17.21 17.08
CA ASP A 32 -20.12 -16.42 18.27
C ASP A 32 -20.62 -14.99 17.96
N GLY A 33 -20.83 -14.68 16.68
CA GLY A 33 -21.32 -13.37 16.22
C GLY A 33 -20.22 -12.32 16.06
N ARG A 34 -19.00 -12.58 16.54
CA ARG A 34 -17.88 -11.64 16.38
C ARG A 34 -17.44 -11.56 14.94
N THR A 35 -17.10 -10.35 14.51
CA THR A 35 -16.59 -10.06 13.17
C THR A 35 -15.18 -9.49 13.24
N PHE A 36 -14.30 -9.97 12.37
CA PHE A 36 -12.93 -9.51 12.22
C PHE A 36 -12.76 -8.98 10.81
N SER A 37 -11.98 -7.91 10.63
CA SER A 37 -11.62 -7.42 9.29
C SER A 37 -10.20 -7.81 8.94
N VAL A 38 -10.03 -8.39 7.76
CA VAL A 38 -8.73 -8.56 7.10
C VAL A 38 -8.55 -7.37 6.17
N VAL A 39 -7.48 -6.62 6.40
CA VAL A 39 -7.10 -5.44 5.64
C VAL A 39 -5.64 -5.67 5.23
N PRO A 40 -5.28 -5.47 3.95
CA PRO A 40 -3.89 -5.56 3.54
C PRO A 40 -3.10 -4.50 4.32
N GLU A 41 -1.98 -4.94 4.88
CA GLU A 41 -1.05 -4.01 5.49
C GLU A 41 -0.45 -3.15 4.39
N LYS A 42 -0.46 -1.83 4.59
CA LYS A 42 0.27 -0.94 3.68
C LYS A 42 1.74 -1.26 3.88
N ILE A 43 2.33 -1.96 2.91
CA ILE A 43 3.77 -2.10 2.85
C ILE A 43 4.32 -0.68 2.88
N VAL A 44 5.23 -0.44 3.83
CA VAL A 44 5.93 0.84 3.95
C VAL A 44 6.39 1.19 2.55
N SER A 45 5.97 2.35 2.09
CA SER A 45 6.29 2.83 0.76
C SER A 45 7.79 2.73 0.51
N SER A 46 8.16 2.67 -0.77
CA SER A 46 9.54 2.52 -1.24
C SER A 46 10.56 3.16 -0.29
N PRO A 47 11.76 2.60 -0.08
CA PRO A 47 12.82 3.30 0.66
C PRO A 47 13.12 4.71 0.11
N LEU A 48 12.67 5.01 -1.12
CA LEU A 48 12.75 6.31 -1.77
C LEU A 48 11.51 7.20 -1.57
N ASP A 49 10.45 6.71 -0.92
CA ASP A 49 9.27 7.49 -0.54
C ASP A 49 9.56 8.29 0.73
N VAL A 50 10.39 9.31 0.55
CA VAL A 50 10.75 10.28 1.58
C VAL A 50 9.93 11.56 1.38
N PRO A 51 9.57 12.28 2.46
CA PRO A 51 8.86 13.55 2.36
C PRO A 51 9.61 14.55 1.47
N THR A 52 8.88 15.27 0.62
CA THR A 52 9.45 16.32 -0.23
C THR A 52 9.86 17.54 0.59
N ILE A 53 10.98 18.17 0.23
CA ILE A 53 11.35 19.50 0.71
C ILE A 53 10.95 20.57 -0.32
N LYS A 54 10.39 21.69 0.14
CA LYS A 54 10.20 22.87 -0.72
C LYS A 54 11.51 23.65 -0.77
N ALA A 55 12.34 23.38 -1.77
CA ALA A 55 13.54 24.15 -2.02
C ALA A 55 13.20 25.44 -2.79
N ASN A 56 13.77 26.57 -2.36
CA ASN A 56 13.77 27.81 -3.15
C ASN A 56 14.91 27.71 -4.18
N ILE A 57 14.63 27.07 -5.31
CA ILE A 57 15.56 26.94 -6.43
C ILE A 57 14.88 27.42 -7.71
N THR A 58 15.62 28.15 -8.54
CA THR A 58 15.13 28.64 -9.82
C THR A 58 15.31 27.59 -10.93
N THR A 59 14.53 27.70 -11.99
CA THR A 59 14.67 26.82 -13.16
C THR A 59 16.06 26.94 -13.80
N GLN A 60 16.66 28.13 -13.78
CA GLN A 60 17.97 28.37 -14.35
C GLN A 60 19.05 27.59 -13.59
N GLU A 61 19.04 27.63 -12.25
CA GLU A 61 19.98 26.87 -11.41
C GLU A 61 19.89 25.36 -11.66
N ILE A 62 18.68 24.81 -11.85
CA ILE A 62 18.51 23.38 -12.18
C ILE A 62 19.16 23.06 -13.53
N VAL A 63 18.96 23.90 -14.55
CA VAL A 63 19.52 23.70 -15.89
C VAL A 63 21.04 23.77 -15.86
N ASP A 64 21.61 24.71 -15.10
CA ASP A 64 23.05 24.89 -14.99
C ASP A 64 23.71 23.68 -14.30
N ILE A 65 23.14 23.18 -13.19
CA ILE A 65 23.61 21.97 -12.49
C ILE A 65 23.57 20.74 -13.41
N VAL A 66 22.51 20.58 -14.20
CA VAL A 66 22.39 19.43 -15.13
C VAL A 66 23.41 19.52 -16.27
N ARG A 67 23.72 20.73 -16.76
CA ARG A 67 24.75 20.93 -17.79
C ARG A 67 26.13 20.60 -17.25
N GLU A 68 26.48 21.10 -16.08
CA GLU A 68 27.76 20.80 -15.40
C GLU A 68 27.96 19.29 -15.23
N GLY A 69 26.91 18.57 -14.82
CA GLY A 69 26.96 17.11 -14.68
C GLY A 69 27.09 16.33 -15.99
N ARG A 70 26.76 16.92 -17.15
CA ARG A 70 26.84 16.30 -18.50
C ARG A 70 28.10 16.66 -19.27
N GLU A 71 28.89 17.63 -18.80
CA GLU A 71 30.19 18.00 -19.38
C GLU A 71 31.33 17.06 -18.93
N ARG A 72 30.99 15.98 -18.21
CA ARG A 72 31.90 14.87 -17.85
C ARG A 72 31.56 13.57 -18.56
#